data_AF-A0A3S8ZZ09-F1
#
_entry.id   AF-A0A3S8ZZ09-F1
#
_cell.length_a   1.000
_cell.length_b   1.000
_cell.length_c   1.000
_cell.angle_alpha   90.00
_cell.angle_beta   90.00
_cell.angle_gamma   90.00
#
_symmetry.space_group_name_H-M   'P 1'
#
loop_
_entity.id
_entity.type
_entity.pdbx_description
1 polymer ?
#
loop_
_entity_poly.entity_id
_entity_poly.type
_entity_poly.pdbx_seq_one_letter_code
_entity_poly.pdbx_strand_id
1 'polypeptide(L)'
;MPQVRWLKRSLAAVLLSASTALAVPAAMAAPVAVTTPAVVSASAITFQSQDIATVQMRHSDMTYVPLFGSRETDKASIKKVTDIMNRLMSKAEPDTESASLDSMAIFFSTKVNATLTDGNTFGILISGADKLYFDYAGNDYMAKDAAAVTELNKLLIAPDQTEYSTKKPQIGQPVHIKGNDAFSEQGILRLFINENGNFGGLTSASGVYYPSRQALLIYEAPITQGRYDFTFTMPAYGKALDGSLKPLSLGKRWIYYDTGSLASSTEMNVTAPAKPMLSINGIPVSNPAMQPVVQNGIMLLPMRALANALSWPINWDAAHKAALLGAVQPGSGALEKAGGGSLSVWVNGKQLTGAGSKPVLLHGAVYLPLRATAVAFGSAVDWTQAVRSANLTVKPLLIATDKYASDARKLAIAKSINAYVTALNGRDTVALKALFTKSREVQPPFEAIGQRLITSVKIDSFMDRPSGAMLAEVSFTYLFDPNAQQQGGRGIVFVQENGAWKISDVD
;
A
#
# COMPACT_ATOMS: atom_id res chain seq x y z
N MET A 1 53.72 -24.73 -17.49
CA MET A 1 54.06 -25.86 -16.59
C MET A 1 54.07 -25.33 -15.15
N PRO A 2 53.76 -26.14 -14.12
CA PRO A 2 53.04 -27.42 -14.10
C PRO A 2 51.75 -27.36 -13.25
N GLN A 3 51.01 -28.47 -13.16
CA GLN A 3 50.01 -28.70 -12.11
C GLN A 3 50.70 -29.08 -10.78
N VAL A 4 50.01 -28.90 -9.64
CA VAL A 4 50.31 -29.67 -8.40
C VAL A 4 49.00 -30.17 -7.78
N ARG A 5 48.97 -31.47 -7.44
CA ARG A 5 47.90 -32.15 -6.71
C ARG A 5 48.15 -32.08 -5.19
N TRP A 6 47.08 -32.05 -4.40
CA TRP A 6 47.09 -32.57 -3.01
C TRP A 6 45.85 -33.45 -2.83
N LEU A 7 45.99 -34.77 -2.96
CA LEU A 7 46.34 -35.76 -1.91
C LEU A 7 45.22 -35.99 -0.87
N LYS A 8 44.63 -37.19 -0.93
CA LYS A 8 43.91 -37.80 0.19
C LYS A 8 44.92 -38.16 1.29
N ARG A 9 44.54 -38.02 2.56
CA ARG A 9 45.13 -38.77 3.68
C ARG A 9 44.03 -39.25 4.62
N SER A 10 43.91 -40.56 4.76
CA SER A 10 43.22 -41.21 5.87
C SER A 10 44.22 -41.47 6.99
N LEU A 11 43.78 -41.43 8.25
CA LEU A 11 44.49 -42.03 9.38
C LEU A 11 43.47 -42.52 10.41
N ALA A 12 43.80 -43.56 11.18
CA ALA A 12 42.87 -44.20 12.10
C ALA A 12 43.55 -44.67 13.40
N ALA A 13 42.84 -44.52 14.52
CA ALA A 13 43.02 -45.20 15.81
C ALA A 13 41.63 -45.13 16.52
N VAL A 14 40.95 -46.16 17.04
CA VAL A 14 41.25 -47.53 17.55
C VAL A 14 41.47 -47.58 19.08
N LEU A 15 40.82 -48.56 19.75
CA LEU A 15 40.71 -48.81 21.22
C LEU A 15 39.79 -47.79 21.96
N LEU A 16 39.08 -48.06 23.07
CA LEU A 16 38.53 -49.23 23.81
C LEU A 16 37.37 -48.64 24.71
N SER A 17 36.53 -49.29 25.53
CA SER A 17 36.20 -50.69 25.94
C SER A 17 34.86 -50.67 26.73
N ALA A 18 34.12 -51.79 26.75
CA ALA A 18 33.04 -52.13 27.70
C ALA A 18 31.75 -51.27 27.68
N SER A 19 30.59 -51.67 28.22
CA SER A 19 29.84 -52.95 28.33
C SER A 19 28.83 -52.81 29.47
N THR A 20 27.52 -52.81 29.20
CA THR A 20 26.46 -53.44 30.03
C THR A 20 25.09 -53.24 29.36
N ALA A 21 24.10 -54.06 29.73
CA ALA A 21 22.75 -54.05 29.16
C ALA A 21 21.69 -54.27 30.27
N LEU A 22 20.42 -54.43 29.86
CA LEU A 22 19.16 -54.49 30.65
C LEU A 22 18.48 -53.11 30.83
N ALA A 23 17.15 -52.99 30.84
CA ALA A 23 16.08 -53.83 30.27
C ALA A 23 14.77 -53.02 30.26
N VAL A 24 13.90 -53.20 29.25
CA VAL A 24 12.53 -52.64 29.22
C VAL A 24 11.58 -53.75 28.72
N PRO A 25 10.44 -54.01 29.40
CA PRO A 25 9.68 -55.24 29.15
C PRO A 25 8.85 -55.20 27.88
N ALA A 26 8.69 -56.37 27.25
CA ALA A 26 7.71 -56.57 26.18
C ALA A 26 6.30 -56.67 26.77
N ALA A 27 5.43 -55.73 26.42
CA ALA A 27 3.99 -55.85 26.55
C ALA A 27 3.41 -56.10 25.15
N MET A 28 2.76 -57.26 24.94
CA MET A 28 2.21 -57.59 23.63
C MET A 28 0.87 -56.86 23.42
N ALA A 29 0.84 -55.97 22.44
CA ALA A 29 -0.39 -55.50 21.81
C ALA A 29 -0.54 -56.20 20.45
N ALA A 30 -1.76 -56.59 20.10
CA ALA A 30 -2.07 -57.17 18.79
C ALA A 30 -1.74 -56.16 17.65
N PRO A 31 -1.44 -56.62 16.42
CA PRO A 31 -1.25 -55.72 15.30
C PRO A 31 -2.53 -54.89 15.07
N VAL A 32 -2.45 -53.60 15.39
CA VAL A 32 -3.47 -52.63 14.98
C VAL A 32 -3.49 -52.67 13.45
N ALA A 33 -4.64 -53.06 12.89
CA ALA A 33 -4.82 -53.03 11.45
C ALA A 33 -4.58 -51.59 10.97
N VAL A 34 -3.56 -51.40 10.12
CA VAL A 34 -3.36 -50.13 9.44
C VAL A 34 -4.52 -49.97 8.49
N THR A 35 -5.55 -49.27 8.94
CA THR A 35 -6.64 -48.81 8.09
C THR A 35 -6.02 -47.90 7.04
N THR A 36 -5.88 -48.41 5.82
CA THR A 36 -5.60 -47.60 4.63
C THR A 36 -6.49 -46.36 4.69
N PRO A 37 -5.97 -45.14 4.47
CA PRO A 37 -6.82 -43.96 4.34
C PRO A 37 -7.93 -44.28 3.34
N ALA A 38 -9.18 -44.04 3.73
CA ALA A 38 -10.32 -44.34 2.86
C ALA A 38 -10.14 -43.52 1.57
N VAL A 39 -9.95 -44.21 0.45
CA VAL A 39 -9.88 -43.56 -0.86
C VAL A 39 -11.27 -42.96 -1.11
N VAL A 40 -11.40 -41.66 -0.88
CA VAL A 40 -12.60 -40.91 -1.19
C VAL A 40 -12.71 -40.91 -2.71
N SER A 41 -13.59 -41.76 -3.25
CA SER A 41 -13.89 -41.79 -4.68
C SER A 41 -14.18 -40.37 -5.16
N ALA A 42 -13.43 -39.88 -6.14
CA ALA A 42 -13.54 -38.49 -6.61
C ALA A 42 -14.97 -38.10 -7.00
N SER A 43 -15.74 -39.05 -7.53
CA SER A 43 -17.16 -38.94 -7.86
C SER A 43 -18.12 -38.73 -6.67
N ALA A 44 -17.64 -38.72 -5.42
CA ALA A 44 -18.39 -38.31 -4.23
C ALA A 44 -18.16 -36.84 -3.83
N ILE A 45 -17.17 -36.17 -4.40
CA ILE A 45 -16.86 -34.76 -4.12
C ILE A 45 -17.78 -33.86 -4.95
N THR A 46 -18.44 -32.91 -4.30
CA THR A 46 -19.32 -31.92 -4.95
C THR A 46 -19.10 -30.53 -4.37
N PHE A 47 -19.25 -29.52 -5.23
CA PHE A 47 -19.02 -28.10 -4.94
C PHE A 47 -20.29 -27.29 -5.15
N GLN A 48 -20.45 -26.22 -4.38
CA GLN A 48 -21.45 -25.17 -4.53
C GLN A 48 -20.80 -23.86 -4.97
N SER A 49 -21.56 -22.98 -5.62
CA SER A 49 -21.02 -21.72 -6.17
C SER A 49 -20.62 -20.69 -5.11
N GLN A 50 -21.08 -20.88 -3.87
CA GLN A 50 -20.66 -20.12 -2.69
C GLN A 50 -19.30 -20.57 -2.13
N ASP A 51 -18.82 -21.75 -2.54
CA ASP A 51 -17.55 -22.31 -2.06
C ASP A 51 -16.37 -21.73 -2.85
N ILE A 52 -16.61 -21.16 -4.04
CA ILE A 52 -15.59 -20.54 -4.89
C ILE A 52 -15.39 -19.07 -4.49
N ALA A 53 -14.22 -18.74 -3.95
CA ALA A 53 -13.83 -17.37 -3.64
C ALA A 53 -13.41 -16.61 -4.91
N THR A 54 -12.52 -17.19 -5.72
CA THR A 54 -12.03 -16.57 -6.98
C THR A 54 -11.84 -17.60 -8.08
N VAL A 55 -11.90 -17.16 -9.35
CA VAL A 55 -11.46 -17.95 -10.51
C VAL A 55 -10.52 -17.11 -11.36
N GLN A 56 -9.34 -17.66 -11.61
CA GLN A 56 -8.27 -17.04 -12.39
C GLN A 56 -8.02 -17.83 -13.66
N MET A 57 -7.88 -17.15 -14.79
CA MET A 57 -7.79 -17.76 -16.11
C MET A 57 -6.57 -17.22 -16.86
N ARG A 58 -5.74 -18.09 -17.43
CA ARG A 58 -4.44 -17.73 -18.02
C ARG A 58 -4.13 -18.57 -19.26
N HIS A 59 -3.41 -18.03 -20.23
CA HIS A 59 -2.86 -18.74 -21.39
C HIS A 59 -1.51 -18.12 -21.76
N SER A 60 -0.41 -18.83 -21.52
CA SER A 60 0.95 -18.23 -21.56
C SER A 60 1.01 -16.95 -20.71
N ASP A 61 1.58 -15.86 -21.23
CA ASP A 61 1.65 -14.56 -20.57
C ASP A 61 0.29 -13.81 -20.49
N MET A 62 -0.73 -14.24 -21.26
CA MET A 62 -2.04 -13.60 -21.25
C MET A 62 -2.86 -14.06 -20.03
N THR A 63 -3.21 -13.10 -19.18
CA THR A 63 -4.19 -13.29 -18.11
C THR A 63 -5.54 -12.72 -18.56
N TYR A 64 -6.61 -13.48 -18.33
CA TYR A 64 -7.99 -13.09 -18.64
C TYR A 64 -8.65 -12.45 -17.40
N VAL A 65 -9.76 -11.71 -17.60
CA VAL A 65 -10.48 -11.02 -16.51
C VAL A 65 -10.87 -12.01 -15.41
N PRO A 66 -10.38 -11.84 -14.17
CA PRO A 66 -10.69 -12.76 -13.08
C PRO A 66 -12.14 -12.61 -12.58
N LEU A 67 -12.66 -13.71 -12.04
CA LEU A 67 -14.00 -13.79 -11.45
C LEU A 67 -13.91 -13.87 -9.92
N PHE A 68 -14.82 -13.21 -9.21
CA PHE A 68 -14.86 -13.22 -7.74
C PHE A 68 -16.25 -13.59 -7.24
N GLY A 69 -16.34 -14.52 -6.28
CA GLY A 69 -17.61 -14.94 -5.67
C GLY A 69 -18.35 -13.80 -4.96
N SER A 70 -17.61 -12.77 -4.52
CA SER A 70 -18.15 -11.53 -3.94
C SER A 70 -18.79 -10.60 -4.97
N ARG A 71 -18.61 -10.82 -6.28
CA ARG A 71 -19.11 -9.92 -7.35
C ARG A 71 -20.40 -10.45 -7.95
N GLU A 72 -21.49 -9.71 -7.75
CA GLU A 72 -22.83 -10.06 -8.26
C GLU A 72 -22.85 -10.42 -9.75
N THR A 73 -22.13 -9.65 -10.56
CA THR A 73 -22.03 -9.84 -12.02
C THR A 73 -21.10 -10.98 -12.46
N ASP A 74 -20.29 -11.55 -11.56
CA ASP A 74 -19.49 -12.75 -11.85
C ASP A 74 -20.24 -14.04 -11.50
N LYS A 75 -21.27 -14.01 -10.63
CA LYS A 75 -21.98 -15.20 -10.12
C LYS A 75 -22.46 -16.18 -11.18
N ALA A 76 -22.98 -15.68 -12.32
CA ALA A 76 -23.45 -16.53 -13.43
C ALA A 76 -22.31 -17.29 -14.14
N SER A 77 -21.09 -16.77 -14.06
CA SER A 77 -19.86 -17.44 -14.55
C SER A 77 -19.27 -18.35 -13.47
N ILE A 78 -19.25 -17.92 -12.20
CA ILE A 78 -18.86 -18.77 -11.05
C ILE A 78 -19.71 -20.05 -11.02
N LYS A 79 -21.03 -19.96 -11.24
CA LYS A 79 -21.91 -21.14 -11.31
C LYS A 79 -21.51 -22.11 -12.44
N LYS A 80 -21.17 -21.60 -13.63
CA LYS A 80 -20.68 -22.46 -14.73
C LYS A 80 -19.38 -23.17 -14.34
N VAL A 81 -18.45 -22.48 -13.67
CA VAL A 81 -17.22 -23.11 -13.15
C VAL A 81 -17.56 -24.20 -12.13
N THR A 82 -18.52 -23.96 -11.23
CA THR A 82 -19.02 -24.98 -10.28
C THR A 82 -19.61 -26.21 -11.00
N ASP A 83 -20.46 -25.98 -11.99
CA ASP A 83 -21.11 -27.02 -12.79
C ASP A 83 -20.08 -27.86 -13.55
N ILE A 84 -19.03 -27.21 -14.07
CA ILE A 84 -17.90 -27.86 -14.75
C ILE A 84 -17.05 -28.67 -13.76
N MET A 85 -16.67 -28.12 -12.59
CA MET A 85 -15.92 -28.84 -11.56
C MET A 85 -16.64 -30.12 -11.13
N ASN A 86 -17.94 -30.04 -10.86
CA ASN A 86 -18.79 -31.21 -10.54
C ASN A 86 -18.84 -32.23 -11.70
N ARG A 87 -18.86 -31.76 -12.95
CA ARG A 87 -18.86 -32.63 -14.15
C ARG A 87 -17.49 -33.26 -14.43
N LEU A 88 -16.40 -32.64 -13.98
CA LEU A 88 -15.06 -33.21 -14.03
C LEU A 88 -14.86 -34.26 -12.91
N MET A 89 -15.27 -33.97 -11.67
CA MET A 89 -15.16 -34.94 -10.56
C MET A 89 -15.98 -36.21 -10.78
N SER A 90 -17.15 -36.11 -11.42
CA SER A 90 -17.96 -37.29 -11.83
C SER A 90 -17.36 -38.10 -12.99
N LYS A 91 -16.25 -37.63 -13.59
CA LYS A 91 -15.49 -38.29 -14.67
C LYS A 91 -14.00 -38.49 -14.33
N ALA A 92 -13.61 -38.27 -13.08
CA ALA A 92 -12.20 -38.21 -12.70
C ALA A 92 -11.53 -39.59 -12.75
N GLU A 93 -10.57 -39.73 -13.65
CA GLU A 93 -9.60 -40.84 -13.68
C GLU A 93 -8.28 -40.35 -13.06
N PRO A 94 -7.47 -41.22 -12.41
CA PRO A 94 -6.18 -40.82 -11.87
C PRO A 94 -5.25 -40.30 -12.98
N ASP A 95 -4.57 -39.17 -12.74
CA ASP A 95 -3.60 -38.68 -13.73
C ASP A 95 -2.39 -39.61 -13.84
N THR A 96 -2.02 -39.91 -15.09
CA THR A 96 -0.87 -40.75 -15.46
C THR A 96 -0.08 -40.13 -16.63
N GLU A 97 -0.47 -38.94 -17.11
CA GLU A 97 0.06 -38.35 -18.34
C GLU A 97 0.54 -36.90 -18.18
N SER A 98 -0.02 -36.05 -17.30
CA SER A 98 0.42 -34.65 -17.21
C SER A 98 1.89 -34.51 -16.82
N ALA A 99 2.41 -35.42 -15.98
CA ALA A 99 3.82 -35.51 -15.60
C ALA A 99 4.78 -35.81 -16.77
N SER A 100 4.26 -36.19 -17.95
CA SER A 100 5.03 -36.36 -19.19
C SER A 100 5.01 -35.12 -20.11
N LEU A 101 4.19 -34.12 -19.82
CA LEU A 101 4.17 -32.85 -20.56
C LEU A 101 5.44 -32.05 -20.24
N ASP A 102 6.10 -31.56 -21.29
CA ASP A 102 7.22 -30.64 -21.09
C ASP A 102 6.76 -29.26 -20.60
N SER A 103 7.68 -28.49 -20.03
CA SER A 103 7.39 -27.18 -19.44
C SER A 103 6.87 -26.14 -20.46
N MET A 104 7.15 -26.32 -21.75
CA MET A 104 6.68 -25.44 -22.82
C MET A 104 5.24 -25.81 -23.21
N ALA A 105 4.89 -27.08 -23.31
CA ALA A 105 3.50 -27.54 -23.45
C ALA A 105 2.63 -27.07 -22.27
N ILE A 106 3.12 -27.18 -21.03
CA ILE A 106 2.46 -26.66 -19.83
C ILE A 106 2.36 -25.13 -19.86
N PHE A 107 3.31 -24.41 -20.46
CA PHE A 107 3.27 -22.94 -20.59
C PHE A 107 2.20 -22.48 -21.61
N PHE A 108 2.12 -23.12 -22.78
CA PHE A 108 1.14 -22.81 -23.83
C PHE A 108 -0.25 -23.41 -23.61
N SER A 109 -0.46 -24.21 -22.56
CA SER A 109 -1.79 -24.69 -22.16
C SER A 109 -2.60 -23.62 -21.43
N THR A 110 -3.91 -23.55 -21.69
CA THR A 110 -4.84 -22.70 -20.93
C THR A 110 -5.05 -23.27 -19.53
N LYS A 111 -4.99 -22.40 -18.52
CA LYS A 111 -5.16 -22.73 -17.09
C LYS A 111 -6.37 -22.01 -16.52
N VAL A 112 -7.18 -22.73 -15.75
CA VAL A 112 -8.32 -22.19 -14.99
C VAL A 112 -8.19 -22.67 -13.56
N ASN A 113 -7.91 -21.75 -12.63
CA ASN A 113 -7.72 -22.08 -11.22
C ASN A 113 -8.88 -21.47 -10.43
N ALA A 114 -9.71 -22.32 -9.80
CA ALA A 114 -10.75 -21.89 -8.87
C ALA A 114 -10.24 -22.04 -7.42
N THR A 115 -9.99 -20.93 -6.74
CA THR A 115 -9.62 -20.93 -5.31
C THR A 115 -10.88 -20.84 -4.47
N LEU A 116 -10.98 -21.74 -3.50
CA LEU A 116 -12.15 -21.92 -2.63
C LEU A 116 -12.05 -21.09 -1.35
N THR A 117 -13.19 -20.93 -0.66
CA THR A 117 -13.32 -20.15 0.58
C THR A 117 -12.64 -20.78 1.79
N ASP A 118 -12.27 -22.06 1.72
CA ASP A 118 -11.43 -22.76 2.71
C ASP A 118 -9.92 -22.64 2.42
N GLY A 119 -9.54 -22.02 1.31
CA GLY A 119 -8.16 -21.87 0.85
C GLY A 119 -7.65 -22.99 -0.07
N ASN A 120 -8.41 -24.06 -0.29
CA ASN A 120 -8.07 -25.06 -1.31
C ASN A 120 -8.17 -24.44 -2.72
N THR A 121 -7.54 -25.08 -3.71
CA THR A 121 -7.68 -24.70 -5.11
C THR A 121 -8.00 -25.93 -5.95
N PHE A 122 -8.85 -25.73 -6.95
CA PHE A 122 -9.12 -26.67 -8.03
C PHE A 122 -8.46 -26.09 -9.29
N GLY A 123 -7.29 -26.59 -9.65
CA GLY A 123 -6.59 -26.18 -10.88
C GLY A 123 -7.06 -27.02 -12.06
N ILE A 124 -7.13 -26.42 -13.26
CA ILE A 124 -7.52 -27.09 -14.50
C ILE A 124 -6.54 -26.71 -15.60
N LEU A 125 -5.96 -27.70 -16.27
CA LEU A 125 -5.10 -27.56 -17.44
C LEU A 125 -5.84 -28.10 -18.68
N ILE A 126 -6.20 -27.22 -19.61
CA ILE A 126 -6.80 -27.62 -20.90
C ILE A 126 -5.65 -28.05 -21.83
N SER A 127 -5.64 -29.33 -22.20
CA SER A 127 -4.56 -29.96 -22.98
C SER A 127 -5.02 -30.56 -24.31
N GLY A 128 -6.27 -30.31 -24.72
CA GLY A 128 -6.83 -30.79 -25.98
C GLY A 128 -8.25 -30.25 -26.24
N ALA A 129 -8.88 -30.73 -27.31
CA ALA A 129 -10.27 -30.36 -27.64
C ALA A 129 -11.29 -30.97 -26.64
N ASP A 130 -10.95 -32.11 -26.04
CA ASP A 130 -11.71 -32.80 -25.01
C ASP A 130 -10.91 -33.07 -23.73
N LYS A 131 -9.57 -33.08 -23.78
CA LYS A 131 -8.71 -33.51 -22.67
C LYS A 131 -8.41 -32.39 -21.66
N LEU A 132 -8.71 -32.65 -20.39
CA LEU A 132 -8.35 -31.80 -19.26
C LEU A 132 -7.59 -32.63 -18.20
N TYR A 133 -6.59 -32.02 -17.59
CA TYR A 133 -6.02 -32.44 -16.32
C TYR A 133 -6.47 -31.47 -15.23
N PHE A 134 -6.63 -31.93 -13.99
CA PHE A 134 -7.02 -31.07 -12.88
C PHE A 134 -6.53 -31.59 -11.52
N ASP A 135 -6.06 -30.68 -10.67
CA ASP A 135 -5.60 -30.97 -9.31
C ASP A 135 -6.65 -30.52 -8.28
N TYR A 136 -6.88 -31.36 -7.26
CA TYR A 136 -7.69 -30.99 -6.10
C TYR A 136 -7.25 -31.73 -4.82
N ALA A 137 -7.18 -31.01 -3.70
CA ALA A 137 -6.85 -31.54 -2.38
C ALA A 137 -5.55 -32.40 -2.34
N GLY A 138 -4.57 -32.09 -3.19
CA GLY A 138 -3.30 -32.81 -3.31
C GLY A 138 -3.35 -34.11 -4.13
N ASN A 139 -4.38 -34.28 -4.97
CA ASN A 139 -4.51 -35.41 -5.91
C ASN A 139 -4.64 -34.88 -7.34
N ASP A 140 -3.97 -35.54 -8.29
CA ASP A 140 -3.99 -35.19 -9.71
C ASP A 140 -4.94 -36.12 -10.47
N TYR A 141 -5.79 -35.55 -11.32
CA TYR A 141 -6.82 -36.24 -12.09
C TYR A 141 -6.80 -35.85 -13.58
N MET A 142 -7.39 -36.69 -14.42
CA MET A 142 -7.74 -36.35 -15.80
C MET A 142 -9.21 -36.68 -16.12
N ALA A 143 -9.76 -36.02 -17.13
CA ALA A 143 -11.05 -36.37 -17.72
C ALA A 143 -11.12 -35.98 -19.21
N LYS A 144 -12.06 -36.60 -19.92
CA LYS A 144 -12.45 -36.23 -21.29
C LYS A 144 -13.84 -35.58 -21.29
N ASP A 145 -13.87 -34.29 -21.59
CA ASP A 145 -15.08 -33.48 -21.65
C ASP A 145 -14.93 -32.28 -22.60
N ALA A 146 -15.26 -32.49 -23.88
CA ALA A 146 -15.30 -31.42 -24.88
C ALA A 146 -16.31 -30.31 -24.55
N ALA A 147 -17.36 -30.59 -23.76
CA ALA A 147 -18.28 -29.55 -23.29
C ALA A 147 -17.62 -28.68 -22.21
N ALA A 148 -16.80 -29.26 -21.32
CA ALA A 148 -16.02 -28.50 -20.33
C ALA A 148 -15.01 -27.59 -21.02
N VAL A 149 -14.23 -28.10 -21.98
CA VAL A 149 -13.32 -27.28 -22.80
C VAL A 149 -14.09 -26.14 -23.49
N THR A 150 -15.22 -26.44 -24.12
CA THR A 150 -16.06 -25.45 -24.82
C THR A 150 -16.70 -24.41 -23.90
N GLU A 151 -17.05 -24.77 -22.66
CA GLU A 151 -17.67 -23.88 -21.68
C GLU A 151 -16.63 -23.03 -20.96
N LEU A 152 -15.48 -23.60 -20.56
CA LEU A 152 -14.34 -22.85 -20.00
C LEU A 152 -13.81 -21.82 -21.01
N ASN A 153 -13.66 -22.20 -22.28
CA ASN A 153 -13.21 -21.28 -23.34
C ASN A 153 -14.16 -20.08 -23.54
N LYS A 154 -15.44 -20.18 -23.16
CA LYS A 154 -16.41 -19.05 -23.19
C LYS A 154 -16.31 -18.11 -21.98
N LEU A 155 -15.49 -18.46 -20.98
CA LEU A 155 -15.19 -17.60 -19.82
C LEU A 155 -13.90 -16.79 -19.99
N LEU A 156 -13.10 -17.10 -21.03
CA LEU A 156 -11.81 -16.46 -21.34
C LEU A 156 -11.98 -15.05 -21.93
N ILE A 157 -12.51 -14.12 -21.13
CA ILE A 157 -12.68 -12.71 -21.49
C ILE A 157 -11.32 -12.02 -21.38
N ALA A 158 -10.76 -11.57 -22.51
CA ALA A 158 -9.55 -10.75 -22.51
C ALA A 158 -9.80 -9.43 -21.75
N PRO A 159 -8.83 -8.93 -20.97
CA PRO A 159 -8.99 -7.66 -20.27
C PRO A 159 -9.08 -6.48 -21.25
N ASP A 160 -9.75 -5.42 -20.80
CA ASP A 160 -9.69 -4.13 -21.46
C ASP A 160 -8.25 -3.59 -21.37
N GLN A 161 -7.74 -3.01 -22.46
CA GLN A 161 -6.49 -2.26 -22.37
C GLN A 161 -6.67 -1.09 -21.41
N THR A 162 -5.76 -0.95 -20.45
CA THR A 162 -5.80 0.11 -19.44
C THR A 162 -6.00 1.48 -20.07
N GLU A 163 -7.16 2.06 -19.79
CA GLU A 163 -7.58 3.33 -20.36
C GLU A 163 -6.82 4.47 -19.68
N TYR A 164 -6.41 5.45 -20.48
CA TYR A 164 -5.85 6.70 -19.99
C TYR A 164 -6.55 7.85 -20.68
N SER A 165 -7.25 8.66 -19.90
CA SER A 165 -7.92 9.90 -20.35
C SER A 165 -7.04 10.89 -21.13
N THR A 166 -5.70 10.77 -21.05
CA THR A 166 -4.76 11.52 -21.89
C THR A 166 -3.43 10.79 -22.06
N LYS A 167 -2.80 10.91 -23.25
CA LYS A 167 -1.38 10.58 -23.49
C LYS A 167 -0.44 11.80 -23.35
N LYS A 168 -1.00 12.97 -23.00
CA LYS A 168 -0.28 14.23 -22.75
C LYS A 168 -0.65 14.80 -21.36
N PRO A 169 -0.35 14.10 -20.26
CA PRO A 169 -0.71 14.55 -18.92
C PRO A 169 0.04 15.83 -18.55
N GLN A 170 -0.70 16.89 -18.23
CA GLN A 170 -0.13 18.11 -17.71
C GLN A 170 -0.03 18.01 -16.19
N ILE A 171 1.11 18.38 -15.62
CA ILE A 171 1.26 18.52 -14.17
C ILE A 171 0.16 19.46 -13.64
N GLY A 172 -0.45 19.06 -12.51
CA GLY A 172 -1.56 19.77 -11.90
C GLY A 172 -2.91 19.64 -12.59
N GLN A 173 -3.07 18.75 -13.54
CA GLN A 173 -4.38 18.40 -14.13
C GLN A 173 -4.80 16.98 -13.76
N PRO A 174 -6.11 16.68 -13.75
CA PRO A 174 -6.59 15.33 -13.51
C PRO A 174 -6.15 14.39 -14.64
N VAL A 175 -5.81 13.16 -14.26
CA VAL A 175 -5.61 12.02 -15.12
C VAL A 175 -6.48 10.89 -14.55
N HIS A 176 -7.51 10.54 -15.30
CA HIS A 176 -8.35 9.35 -15.07
C HIS A 176 -7.73 8.13 -15.75
N ILE A 177 -7.74 6.99 -15.04
CA ILE A 177 -7.21 5.69 -15.43
C ILE A 177 -8.21 4.59 -15.03
N LYS A 178 -8.36 3.56 -15.88
CA LYS A 178 -9.30 2.46 -15.69
C LYS A 178 -8.78 1.13 -16.24
N GLY A 179 -9.13 0.00 -15.62
CA GLY A 179 -8.84 -1.35 -16.11
C GLY A 179 -9.45 -2.46 -15.27
N ASN A 180 -9.31 -3.71 -15.76
CA ASN A 180 -9.92 -4.92 -15.18
C ASN A 180 -9.01 -6.17 -15.24
N ASP A 181 -7.70 -5.95 -15.40
CA ASP A 181 -6.65 -6.95 -15.53
C ASP A 181 -6.00 -7.37 -14.20
N ALA A 182 -6.31 -6.69 -13.08
CA ALA A 182 -5.64 -6.95 -11.81
C ALA A 182 -6.03 -8.32 -11.22
N PHE A 183 -5.02 -9.09 -10.81
CA PHE A 183 -5.14 -10.49 -10.39
C PHE A 183 -5.84 -10.71 -9.04
N SER A 184 -5.72 -9.75 -8.13
CA SER A 184 -6.15 -9.88 -6.73
C SER A 184 -7.52 -9.24 -6.48
N GLU A 185 -8.26 -9.78 -5.52
CA GLU A 185 -9.58 -9.23 -5.16
C GLU A 185 -9.44 -7.85 -4.51
N GLN A 186 -8.41 -7.65 -3.68
CA GLN A 186 -8.03 -6.34 -3.15
C GLN A 186 -6.52 -6.16 -3.36
N GLY A 187 -6.05 -4.92 -3.44
CA GLY A 187 -4.63 -4.64 -3.62
C GLY A 187 -4.35 -3.19 -3.98
N ILE A 188 -3.07 -2.84 -4.14
CA ILE A 188 -2.62 -1.50 -4.52
C ILE A 188 -2.14 -1.52 -5.96
N LEU A 189 -2.80 -0.77 -6.84
CA LEU A 189 -2.20 -0.38 -8.12
C LEU A 189 -1.22 0.76 -7.88
N ARG A 190 0.03 0.59 -8.32
CA ARG A 190 1.09 1.61 -8.22
C ARG A 190 1.38 2.21 -9.58
N LEU A 191 1.40 3.54 -9.65
CA LEU A 191 1.85 4.28 -10.84
C LEU A 191 3.28 4.78 -10.63
N PHE A 192 4.17 4.36 -11.51
CA PHE A 192 5.53 4.84 -11.61
C PHE A 192 5.72 5.64 -12.90
N ILE A 193 6.61 6.63 -12.86
CA ILE A 193 7.12 7.29 -14.05
C ILE A 193 8.62 7.04 -14.18
N ASN A 194 9.07 6.69 -15.39
CA ASN A 194 10.46 6.41 -15.70
C ASN A 194 10.88 7.21 -16.96
N GLU A 195 12.16 7.59 -17.04
CA GLU A 195 12.72 8.26 -18.21
C GLU A 195 12.95 7.28 -19.38
N ASN A 196 13.28 6.02 -19.05
CA ASN A 196 13.63 4.98 -20.01
C ASN A 196 12.68 3.78 -19.87
N GLY A 197 12.33 3.12 -20.99
CA GLY A 197 11.51 1.89 -20.99
C GLY A 197 12.27 0.62 -20.55
N ASN A 198 13.34 0.76 -19.77
CA ASN A 198 14.11 -0.37 -19.25
C ASN A 198 13.70 -0.64 -17.79
N PHE A 199 13.29 -1.88 -17.52
CA PHE A 199 12.68 -2.27 -16.25
C PHE A 199 13.43 -3.48 -15.65
N GLY A 200 14.33 -3.18 -14.71
CA GLY A 200 15.03 -4.15 -13.88
C GLY A 200 14.68 -3.88 -12.41
N GLY A 201 13.78 -4.71 -11.87
CA GLY A 201 13.09 -4.43 -10.62
C GLY A 201 13.95 -4.44 -9.35
N LEU A 202 13.61 -3.58 -8.40
CA LEU A 202 14.27 -3.44 -7.10
C LEU A 202 13.27 -3.10 -6.00
N THR A 203 13.31 -3.81 -4.88
CA THR A 203 12.49 -3.50 -3.70
C THR A 203 13.16 -2.42 -2.85
N SER A 204 12.40 -1.39 -2.44
CA SER A 204 12.85 -0.36 -1.50
C SER A 204 12.98 -0.90 -0.08
N ALA A 205 13.69 -0.16 0.79
CA ALA A 205 13.72 -0.45 2.22
C ALA A 205 12.32 -0.46 2.89
N SER A 206 11.35 0.23 2.28
CA SER A 206 9.95 0.31 2.73
C SER A 206 9.06 -0.85 2.21
N GLY A 207 9.64 -1.81 1.48
CA GLY A 207 8.96 -2.98 0.92
C GLY A 207 8.21 -2.75 -0.40
N VAL A 208 8.46 -1.64 -1.11
CA VAL A 208 7.80 -1.33 -2.40
C VAL A 208 8.70 -1.75 -3.55
N TYR A 209 8.17 -2.55 -4.50
CA TYR A 209 8.86 -2.88 -5.74
C TYR A 209 8.87 -1.67 -6.69
N TYR A 210 10.05 -1.23 -7.12
CA TYR A 210 10.24 -0.23 -8.16
C TYR A 210 10.70 -0.93 -9.45
N PRO A 211 10.17 -0.57 -10.62
CA PRO A 211 10.54 -1.22 -11.87
C PRO A 211 11.94 -0.82 -12.37
N SER A 212 12.54 0.26 -11.85
CA SER A 212 13.94 0.61 -12.12
C SER A 212 14.52 1.52 -11.02
N ARG A 213 15.84 1.73 -11.01
CA ARG A 213 16.51 2.72 -10.14
C ARG A 213 16.11 4.17 -10.42
N GLN A 214 15.60 4.46 -11.61
CA GLN A 214 15.20 5.81 -12.06
C GLN A 214 13.69 6.06 -11.93
N ALA A 215 12.91 5.01 -11.65
CA ALA A 215 11.47 5.11 -11.51
C ALA A 215 11.07 5.92 -10.27
N LEU A 216 10.09 6.80 -10.43
CA LEU A 216 9.50 7.58 -9.35
C LEU A 216 8.04 7.14 -9.16
N LEU A 217 7.67 6.72 -7.95
CA LEU A 217 6.29 6.44 -7.56
C LEU A 217 5.51 7.76 -7.49
N ILE A 218 4.46 7.89 -8.31
CA ILE A 218 3.65 9.12 -8.43
C ILE A 218 2.23 8.97 -7.88
N TYR A 219 1.69 7.76 -7.83
CA TYR A 219 0.37 7.49 -7.27
C TYR A 219 0.23 6.04 -6.76
N GLU A 220 -0.64 5.83 -5.79
CA GLU A 220 -1.11 4.52 -5.32
C GLU A 220 -2.65 4.56 -5.27
N ALA A 221 -3.31 3.57 -5.87
CA ALA A 221 -4.75 3.46 -6.00
C ALA A 221 -5.25 2.09 -5.50
N PRO A 222 -6.46 1.99 -4.94
CA PRO A 222 -7.06 0.69 -4.63
C PRO A 222 -7.45 -0.08 -5.89
N ILE A 223 -7.23 -1.39 -5.85
CA ILE A 223 -7.84 -2.41 -6.71
C ILE A 223 -8.99 -3.02 -5.91
N THR A 224 -10.14 -3.22 -6.55
CA THR A 224 -11.31 -3.89 -5.94
C THR A 224 -11.93 -4.86 -6.94
N GLN A 225 -12.06 -6.11 -6.51
CA GLN A 225 -12.45 -7.27 -7.32
C GLN A 225 -11.64 -7.39 -8.62
N GLY A 226 -10.33 -7.11 -8.61
CA GLY A 226 -9.47 -7.12 -9.80
C GLY A 226 -9.69 -5.96 -10.79
N ARG A 227 -10.52 -4.96 -10.43
CA ARG A 227 -10.83 -3.79 -11.24
C ARG A 227 -10.30 -2.52 -10.56
N TYR A 228 -10.00 -1.50 -11.34
CA TYR A 228 -9.60 -0.17 -10.86
C TYR A 228 -10.17 0.92 -11.78
N ASP A 229 -10.68 1.99 -11.19
CA ASP A 229 -11.25 3.14 -11.89
C ASP A 229 -11.05 4.37 -10.99
N PHE A 230 -10.10 5.24 -11.32
CA PHE A 230 -9.67 6.33 -10.43
C PHE A 230 -9.17 7.57 -11.19
N THR A 231 -9.25 8.72 -10.55
CA THR A 231 -8.69 9.99 -11.05
C THR A 231 -7.68 10.55 -10.04
N PHE A 232 -6.47 10.85 -10.50
CA PHE A 232 -5.46 11.54 -9.70
C PHE A 232 -5.03 12.86 -10.32
N THR A 233 -4.48 13.78 -9.54
CA THR A 233 -3.84 14.99 -10.08
C THR A 233 -2.39 14.67 -10.41
N MET A 234 -1.98 14.83 -11.67
CA MET A 234 -0.62 14.54 -12.12
C MET A 234 0.40 15.35 -11.29
N PRO A 235 1.29 14.71 -10.51
CA PRO A 235 2.10 15.43 -9.54
C PRO A 235 3.34 16.08 -10.17
N ALA A 236 3.89 17.07 -9.46
CA ALA A 236 5.16 17.71 -9.82
C ALA A 236 6.40 16.91 -9.34
N TYR A 237 6.18 15.95 -8.43
CA TYR A 237 7.20 15.15 -7.77
C TYR A 237 6.76 13.68 -7.70
N GLY A 238 7.72 12.77 -7.56
CA GLY A 238 7.47 11.38 -7.20
C GLY A 238 8.51 10.89 -6.19
N LYS A 239 8.19 9.82 -5.47
CA LYS A 239 9.05 9.18 -4.48
C LYS A 239 10.02 8.24 -5.21
N ALA A 240 11.31 8.35 -4.97
CA ALA A 240 12.34 7.46 -5.53
C ALA A 240 12.55 6.20 -4.65
N LEU A 241 13.33 5.25 -5.17
CA LEU A 241 13.70 3.99 -4.48
C LEU A 241 14.32 4.20 -3.09
N ASP A 242 15.04 5.32 -2.88
CA ASP A 242 15.64 5.73 -1.60
C ASP A 242 14.63 6.38 -0.63
N GLY A 243 13.37 6.52 -1.03
CA GLY A 243 12.29 7.17 -0.28
C GLY A 243 12.26 8.70 -0.40
N SER A 244 13.24 9.33 -1.06
CA SER A 244 13.27 10.78 -1.24
C SER A 244 12.34 11.26 -2.38
N LEU A 245 11.82 12.47 -2.26
CA LEU A 245 11.04 13.09 -3.33
C LEU A 245 11.98 13.69 -4.37
N LYS A 246 11.77 13.35 -5.65
CA LYS A 246 12.43 13.95 -6.81
C LYS A 246 11.39 14.63 -7.71
N PRO A 247 11.71 15.76 -8.36
CA PRO A 247 10.81 16.37 -9.34
C PRO A 247 10.69 15.51 -10.60
N LEU A 248 9.57 15.62 -11.32
CA LEU A 248 9.37 14.89 -12.57
C LEU A 248 10.08 15.57 -13.76
N SER A 249 10.78 14.80 -14.57
CA SER A 249 11.32 15.27 -15.86
C SER A 249 10.21 15.39 -16.92
N LEU A 250 10.05 16.56 -17.51
CA LEU A 250 9.07 16.81 -18.59
C LEU A 250 9.42 16.05 -19.90
N GLY A 251 8.47 16.01 -20.84
CA GLY A 251 8.64 15.41 -22.17
C GLY A 251 8.19 13.95 -22.23
N LYS A 252 8.75 13.18 -23.19
CA LYS A 252 8.52 11.74 -23.34
C LYS A 252 8.95 10.99 -22.08
N ARG A 253 8.02 10.25 -21.46
CA ARG A 253 8.22 9.41 -20.28
C ARG A 253 7.39 8.13 -20.40
N TRP A 254 7.85 7.08 -19.72
CA TRP A 254 7.08 5.85 -19.57
C TRP A 254 6.28 5.92 -18.27
N ILE A 255 4.95 5.86 -18.38
CA ILE A 255 4.09 5.55 -17.23
C ILE A 255 4.00 4.04 -17.16
N TYR A 256 4.47 3.47 -16.05
CA TYR A 256 4.41 2.05 -15.73
C TYR A 256 3.38 1.87 -14.62
N TYR A 257 2.45 0.94 -14.79
CA TYR A 257 1.46 0.58 -13.79
C TYR A 257 1.69 -0.86 -13.34
N ASP A 258 1.63 -1.07 -12.03
CA ASP A 258 1.86 -2.35 -11.36
C ASP A 258 0.65 -2.70 -10.51
N THR A 259 0.04 -3.86 -10.76
CA THR A 259 -1.10 -4.41 -10.00
C THR A 259 -0.64 -5.46 -8.96
N GLY A 260 0.65 -5.50 -8.65
CA GLY A 260 1.30 -6.49 -7.77
C GLY A 260 1.41 -7.88 -8.39
N SER A 261 1.09 -8.04 -9.68
CA SER A 261 0.83 -9.33 -10.32
C SER A 261 0.99 -9.25 -11.84
N LEU A 262 0.27 -8.33 -12.48
CA LEU A 262 0.54 -7.85 -13.84
C LEU A 262 1.09 -6.42 -13.78
N ALA A 263 2.00 -6.11 -14.69
CA ALA A 263 2.50 -4.76 -14.87
C ALA A 263 2.82 -4.49 -16.35
N SER A 264 2.57 -3.26 -16.79
CA SER A 264 2.74 -2.83 -18.18
C SER A 264 3.03 -1.33 -18.22
N SER A 265 3.31 -0.79 -19.42
CA SER A 265 3.67 0.62 -19.55
C SER A 265 3.27 1.25 -20.89
N THR A 266 3.06 2.56 -20.87
CA THR A 266 2.79 3.39 -22.04
C THR A 266 3.75 4.57 -22.08
N GLU A 267 4.24 4.92 -23.27
CA GLU A 267 4.84 6.24 -23.47
C GLU A 267 3.74 7.31 -23.33
N MET A 268 4.09 8.43 -22.70
CA MET A 268 3.29 9.65 -22.62
C MET A 268 4.21 10.87 -22.74
N ASN A 269 3.66 12.03 -23.08
CA ASN A 269 4.39 13.29 -23.09
C ASN A 269 3.94 14.22 -21.95
N VAL A 270 4.67 14.22 -20.84
CA VAL A 270 4.37 15.02 -19.65
C VAL A 270 4.65 16.51 -19.91
N THR A 271 3.70 17.37 -19.59
CA THR A 271 3.79 18.83 -19.81
C THR A 271 3.81 19.63 -18.52
N ALA A 272 4.50 20.78 -18.54
CA ALA A 272 4.61 21.71 -17.40
C ALA A 272 3.23 22.22 -16.96
N PRO A 273 3.03 22.53 -15.67
CA PRO A 273 1.74 23.07 -15.23
C PRO A 273 1.54 24.48 -15.80
N ALA A 274 0.30 24.82 -16.15
CA ALA A 274 -0.05 26.12 -16.72
C ALA A 274 0.27 27.31 -15.77
N LYS A 275 0.18 27.10 -14.45
CA LYS A 275 0.44 28.09 -13.39
C LYS A 275 1.39 27.49 -12.33
N PRO A 276 2.12 28.31 -11.55
CA PRO A 276 2.89 27.82 -10.42
C PRO A 276 2.03 27.06 -9.40
N MET A 277 2.58 25.99 -8.82
CA MET A 277 1.84 25.06 -7.95
C MET A 277 2.42 24.95 -6.54
N LEU A 278 1.57 24.55 -5.59
CA LEU A 278 1.96 24.05 -4.27
C LEU A 278 1.76 22.52 -4.22
N SER A 279 2.80 21.82 -3.80
CA SER A 279 2.75 20.43 -3.33
C SER A 279 3.01 20.39 -1.82
N ILE A 280 2.39 19.46 -1.10
CA ILE A 280 2.71 19.14 0.30
C ILE A 280 3.17 17.68 0.34
N ASN A 281 4.41 17.44 0.79
CA ASN A 281 5.06 16.13 0.75
C ASN A 281 4.93 15.45 -0.64
N GLY A 282 5.14 16.22 -1.72
CA GLY A 282 5.03 15.80 -3.12
C GLY A 282 3.60 15.86 -3.70
N ILE A 283 2.58 15.61 -2.87
CA ILE A 283 1.17 15.55 -3.29
C ILE A 283 0.66 16.95 -3.68
N PRO A 284 0.09 17.15 -4.89
CA PRO A 284 -0.45 18.44 -5.30
C PRO A 284 -1.61 18.92 -4.42
N VAL A 285 -1.59 20.21 -4.07
CA VAL A 285 -2.73 20.84 -3.41
C VAL A 285 -3.82 21.14 -4.43
N SER A 286 -4.90 20.36 -4.40
CA SER A 286 -6.10 20.54 -5.23
C SER A 286 -7.14 21.48 -4.59
N ASN A 287 -7.29 21.44 -3.26
CA ASN A 287 -8.29 22.21 -2.51
C ASN A 287 -8.23 23.73 -2.82
N PRO A 288 -9.30 24.34 -3.38
CA PRO A 288 -9.34 25.77 -3.71
C PRO A 288 -8.96 26.70 -2.56
N ALA A 289 -9.33 26.37 -1.32
CA ALA A 289 -9.05 27.20 -0.15
C ALA A 289 -7.56 27.23 0.26
N MET A 290 -6.75 26.30 -0.25
CA MET A 290 -5.31 26.21 0.00
C MET A 290 -4.45 26.61 -1.21
N GLN A 291 -5.05 27.08 -2.32
CA GLN A 291 -4.31 27.44 -3.52
C GLN A 291 -3.39 28.66 -3.27
N PRO A 292 -2.15 28.65 -3.78
CA PRO A 292 -1.24 29.78 -3.66
C PRO A 292 -1.63 30.92 -4.60
N VAL A 293 -1.33 32.15 -4.19
CA VAL A 293 -1.37 33.34 -5.06
C VAL A 293 0.07 33.72 -5.40
N VAL A 294 0.37 34.04 -6.66
CA VAL A 294 1.70 34.53 -7.05
C VAL A 294 1.62 36.01 -7.40
N GLN A 295 2.35 36.85 -6.66
CA GLN A 295 2.46 38.29 -6.88
C GLN A 295 3.93 38.68 -6.93
N ASN A 296 4.34 39.44 -7.96
CA ASN A 296 5.71 39.93 -8.15
C ASN A 296 6.80 38.83 -8.03
N GLY A 297 6.49 37.62 -8.52
CA GLY A 297 7.37 36.44 -8.44
C GLY A 297 7.39 35.72 -7.08
N ILE A 298 6.73 36.26 -6.05
CA ILE A 298 6.62 35.65 -4.72
C ILE A 298 5.37 34.78 -4.66
N MET A 299 5.54 33.52 -4.23
CA MET A 299 4.40 32.64 -3.89
C MET A 299 3.91 32.96 -2.47
N LEU A 300 2.64 33.34 -2.38
CA LEU A 300 1.90 33.69 -1.18
C LEU A 300 0.90 32.59 -0.82
N LEU A 301 0.79 32.23 0.46
CA LEU A 301 -0.04 31.12 0.94
C LEU A 301 -1.20 31.57 1.84
N PRO A 302 -2.41 31.00 1.72
CA PRO A 302 -3.55 31.31 2.58
C PRO A 302 -3.36 30.71 3.98
N MET A 303 -2.91 31.52 4.94
CA MET A 303 -2.36 31.01 6.20
C MET A 303 -3.37 30.31 7.10
N ARG A 304 -4.62 30.77 7.14
CA ARG A 304 -5.68 30.11 7.95
C ARG A 304 -6.02 28.72 7.42
N ALA A 305 -6.07 28.54 6.09
CA ALA A 305 -6.43 27.26 5.49
C ALA A 305 -5.33 26.21 5.70
N LEU A 306 -4.07 26.59 5.47
CA LEU A 306 -2.93 25.71 5.76
C LEU A 306 -2.80 25.39 7.25
N ALA A 307 -2.96 26.38 8.14
CA ALA A 307 -2.83 26.15 9.57
C ALA A 307 -3.89 25.17 10.10
N ASN A 308 -5.15 25.32 9.66
CA ASN A 308 -6.21 24.36 9.98
C ASN A 308 -5.86 22.94 9.49
N ALA A 309 -5.43 22.80 8.23
CA ALA A 309 -5.14 21.49 7.61
C ALA A 309 -3.90 20.79 8.21
N LEU A 310 -2.90 21.56 8.63
CA LEU A 310 -1.64 21.08 9.19
C LEU A 310 -1.64 21.05 10.74
N SER A 311 -2.80 21.31 11.35
CA SER A 311 -2.98 21.46 12.81
C SER A 311 -2.00 22.44 13.47
N TRP A 312 -1.53 23.44 12.72
CA TRP A 312 -0.64 24.48 13.24
C TRP A 312 -1.45 25.43 14.13
N PRO A 313 -0.98 25.74 15.35
CA PRO A 313 -1.65 26.73 16.19
C PRO A 313 -1.69 28.08 15.47
N ILE A 314 -2.89 28.65 15.35
CA ILE A 314 -3.13 29.97 14.78
C ILE A 314 -4.17 30.71 15.60
N ASN A 315 -3.88 31.97 15.94
CA ASN A 315 -4.81 32.91 16.54
C ASN A 315 -4.82 34.23 15.75
N TRP A 316 -5.88 35.03 15.92
CA TRP A 316 -5.99 36.37 15.35
C TRP A 316 -6.32 37.36 16.46
N ASP A 317 -5.36 38.24 16.75
CA ASP A 317 -5.59 39.40 17.60
C ASP A 317 -6.18 40.54 16.75
N ALA A 318 -7.46 40.83 16.97
CA ALA A 318 -8.18 41.89 16.26
C ALA A 318 -7.81 43.30 16.74
N ALA A 319 -7.37 43.48 17.99
CA ALA A 319 -7.01 44.78 18.54
C ALA A 319 -5.65 45.26 18.01
N HIS A 320 -4.69 44.35 17.91
CA HIS A 320 -3.34 44.61 17.40
C HIS A 320 -3.17 44.26 15.90
N LYS A 321 -4.23 43.81 15.23
CA LYS A 321 -4.22 43.32 13.83
C LYS A 321 -3.11 42.31 13.58
N ALA A 322 -2.94 41.35 14.50
CA ALA A 322 -1.82 40.44 14.53
C ALA A 322 -2.27 38.99 14.30
N ALA A 323 -1.75 38.35 13.24
CA ALA A 323 -1.87 36.90 13.09
C ALA A 323 -0.76 36.22 13.88
N LEU A 324 -1.13 35.39 14.86
CA LEU A 324 -0.23 34.74 15.79
C LEU A 324 -0.13 33.25 15.41
N LEU A 325 1.08 32.77 15.16
CA LEU A 325 1.37 31.46 14.58
C LEU A 325 2.31 30.65 15.49
N GLY A 326 2.04 29.36 15.62
CA GLY A 326 2.82 28.46 16.47
C GLY A 326 2.41 28.53 17.95
N ALA A 327 3.00 27.66 18.76
CA ALA A 327 2.54 27.41 20.13
C ALA A 327 2.83 28.58 21.08
N VAL A 328 3.97 29.25 20.92
CA VAL A 328 4.37 30.38 21.77
C VAL A 328 3.70 31.67 21.28
N GLN A 329 2.95 32.35 22.15
CA GLN A 329 2.36 33.66 21.88
C GLN A 329 3.32 34.79 22.29
N PRO A 330 3.27 35.97 21.65
CA PRO A 330 4.01 37.15 22.11
C PRO A 330 3.41 37.72 23.40
N GLY A 331 4.23 38.38 24.22
CA GLY A 331 3.74 39.15 25.36
C GLY A 331 3.00 40.43 24.93
N SER A 332 2.05 40.90 25.72
CA SER A 332 1.20 42.07 25.41
C SER A 332 2.02 43.32 25.02
N GLY A 333 3.00 43.69 25.85
CA GLY A 333 3.91 44.81 25.60
C GLY A 333 4.83 44.68 24.38
N ALA A 334 4.78 43.56 23.65
CA ALA A 334 5.40 43.41 22.33
C ALA A 334 4.40 43.66 21.19
N LEU A 335 3.13 43.24 21.35
CA LEU A 335 2.03 43.55 20.43
C LEU A 335 1.72 45.05 20.41
N GLU A 336 1.67 45.68 21.59
CA GLU A 336 1.50 47.13 21.76
C GLU A 336 2.56 47.92 20.98
N LYS A 337 3.84 47.51 21.10
CA LYS A 337 4.98 48.16 20.43
C LYS A 337 5.02 47.97 18.92
N ALA A 338 4.37 46.94 18.37
CA ALA A 338 4.24 46.76 16.93
C ALA A 338 3.16 47.66 16.29
N GLY A 339 2.27 48.23 17.11
CA GLY A 339 1.27 49.23 16.71
C GLY A 339 0.09 48.67 15.91
N GLY A 340 -1.10 48.64 16.53
CA GLY A 340 -2.35 48.13 15.95
C GLY A 340 -2.89 48.85 14.70
N GLY A 341 -2.12 49.77 14.11
CA GLY A 341 -2.42 50.37 12.81
C GLY A 341 -2.29 49.37 11.66
N SER A 342 -1.26 48.53 11.66
CA SER A 342 -0.83 47.73 10.51
C SER A 342 -0.88 46.21 10.74
N LEU A 343 -1.09 45.43 9.68
CA LEU A 343 -1.11 43.97 9.73
C LEU A 343 0.26 43.43 10.12
N SER A 344 0.35 42.83 11.31
CA SER A 344 1.56 42.14 11.79
C SER A 344 1.37 40.62 11.79
N VAL A 345 2.48 39.88 11.73
CA VAL A 345 2.48 38.42 11.91
C VAL A 345 3.56 38.05 12.90
N TRP A 346 3.22 37.13 13.80
CA TRP A 346 4.08 36.63 14.86
C TRP A 346 4.18 35.12 14.76
N VAL A 347 5.38 34.60 15.01
CA VAL A 347 5.71 33.19 14.93
C VAL A 347 6.44 32.80 16.20
N ASN A 348 5.88 31.90 16.99
CA ASN A 348 6.45 31.43 18.25
C ASN A 348 6.99 32.58 19.12
N GLY A 349 6.13 33.59 19.34
CA GLY A 349 6.41 34.79 20.13
C GLY A 349 7.25 35.89 19.45
N LYS A 350 7.74 35.68 18.22
CA LYS A 350 8.62 36.62 17.50
C LYS A 350 7.94 37.22 16.27
N GLN A 351 8.01 38.54 16.09
CA GLN A 351 7.44 39.21 14.93
C GLN A 351 8.20 38.84 13.65
N LEU A 352 7.48 38.47 12.58
CA LEU A 352 8.06 38.33 11.24
C LEU A 352 8.33 39.73 10.67
N THR A 353 9.60 39.99 10.34
CA THR A 353 10.07 41.26 9.78
C THR A 353 10.91 41.01 8.52
N GLY A 354 11.25 42.10 7.80
CA GLY A 354 12.02 42.05 6.56
C GLY A 354 11.17 41.84 5.29
N ALA A 355 11.72 42.26 4.14
CA ALA A 355 10.99 42.32 2.87
C ALA A 355 10.46 40.95 2.39
N GLY A 356 11.20 39.87 2.64
CA GLY A 356 10.80 38.50 2.28
C GLY A 356 9.71 37.89 3.16
N SER A 357 9.24 38.59 4.19
CA SER A 357 8.30 38.09 5.21
C SER A 357 6.99 38.89 5.27
N LYS A 358 6.83 39.92 4.44
CA LYS A 358 5.70 40.88 4.56
C LYS A 358 4.35 40.18 4.28
N PRO A 359 3.38 40.24 5.21
CA PRO A 359 2.04 39.70 4.97
C PRO A 359 1.25 40.54 3.99
N VAL A 360 0.30 39.91 3.29
CA VAL A 360 -0.64 40.55 2.37
C VAL A 360 -2.06 40.16 2.75
N LEU A 361 -2.97 41.12 2.84
CA LEU A 361 -4.40 40.85 3.02
C LEU A 361 -5.06 40.77 1.64
N LEU A 362 -5.54 39.58 1.25
CA LEU A 362 -6.23 39.35 -0.02
C LEU A 362 -7.61 38.75 0.26
N HIS A 363 -8.67 39.40 -0.22
CA HIS A 363 -10.07 38.98 -0.04
C HIS A 363 -10.43 38.66 1.44
N GLY A 364 -9.92 39.45 2.38
CA GLY A 364 -10.14 39.26 3.82
C GLY A 364 -9.29 38.17 4.49
N ALA A 365 -8.51 37.39 3.74
CA ALA A 365 -7.59 36.39 4.27
C ALA A 365 -6.15 36.92 4.33
N VAL A 366 -5.42 36.55 5.40
CA VAL A 366 -3.98 36.85 5.54
C VAL A 366 -3.17 35.81 4.76
N TYR A 367 -2.35 36.30 3.83
CA TYR A 367 -1.38 35.53 3.09
C TYR A 367 0.05 35.86 3.52
N LEU A 368 0.94 34.87 3.51
CA LEU A 368 2.38 35.03 3.76
C LEU A 368 3.23 34.49 2.60
N PRO A 369 4.42 35.07 2.36
CA PRO A 369 5.43 34.45 1.51
C PRO A 369 5.79 33.04 2.00
N LEU A 370 5.70 32.07 1.10
CA LEU A 370 5.88 30.64 1.39
C LEU A 370 7.20 30.31 2.14
N ARG A 371 8.31 31.01 1.86
CA ARG A 371 9.57 30.80 2.61
C ARG A 371 9.46 31.22 4.08
N ALA A 372 8.76 32.32 4.38
CA ALA A 372 8.51 32.75 5.74
C ALA A 372 7.61 31.74 6.48
N THR A 373 6.58 31.21 5.80
CA THR A 373 5.74 30.12 6.33
C THR A 373 6.53 28.85 6.63
N ALA A 374 7.39 28.40 5.71
CA ALA A 374 8.18 27.19 5.89
C ALA A 374 9.12 27.31 7.11
N VAL A 375 9.93 28.38 7.16
CA VAL A 375 10.81 28.69 8.30
C VAL A 375 10.03 28.80 9.61
N ALA A 376 8.84 29.42 9.58
CA ALA A 376 8.03 29.64 10.78
C ALA A 376 7.60 28.35 11.51
N PHE A 377 7.36 27.28 10.76
CA PHE A 377 6.89 25.99 11.26
C PHE A 377 7.96 24.89 11.17
N GLY A 378 9.25 25.25 11.08
CA GLY A 378 10.36 24.29 10.98
C GLY A 378 10.25 23.33 9.79
N SER A 379 9.51 23.72 8.76
CA SER A 379 9.23 22.95 7.55
C SER A 379 10.22 23.34 6.45
N ALA A 380 10.60 22.40 5.59
CA ALA A 380 11.45 22.72 4.44
C ALA A 380 10.58 23.15 3.24
N VAL A 381 11.13 23.98 2.35
CA VAL A 381 10.49 24.29 1.06
C VAL A 381 11.50 24.34 -0.08
N ASP A 382 11.20 23.58 -1.13
CA ASP A 382 11.99 23.49 -2.33
C ASP A 382 11.18 23.99 -3.53
N TRP A 383 11.66 25.02 -4.23
CA TRP A 383 11.11 25.46 -5.51
C TRP A 383 11.84 24.74 -6.64
N THR A 384 11.11 24.02 -7.49
CA THR A 384 11.67 23.39 -8.68
C THR A 384 11.16 24.07 -9.94
N GLN A 385 12.02 24.89 -10.55
CA GLN A 385 11.71 25.67 -11.75
C GLN A 385 11.20 24.80 -12.92
N ALA A 386 11.81 23.62 -13.14
CA ALA A 386 11.47 22.73 -14.27
C ALA A 386 10.00 22.28 -14.26
N VAL A 387 9.44 22.01 -13.08
CA VAL A 387 8.02 21.62 -12.89
C VAL A 387 7.16 22.77 -12.36
N ARG A 388 7.72 23.99 -12.26
CA ARG A 388 7.08 25.21 -11.74
C ARG A 388 6.30 24.99 -10.43
N SER A 389 6.80 24.14 -9.54
CA SER A 389 6.13 23.80 -8.28
C SER A 389 7.02 24.11 -7.09
N ALA A 390 6.39 24.43 -5.97
CA ALA A 390 7.03 24.44 -4.66
C ALA A 390 6.54 23.24 -3.84
N ASN A 391 7.46 22.41 -3.38
CA ASN A 391 7.15 21.36 -2.40
C ASN A 391 7.37 21.90 -0.98
N LEU A 392 6.30 21.96 -0.19
CA LEU A 392 6.38 22.19 1.25
C LEU A 392 6.48 20.84 1.96
N THR A 393 7.63 20.57 2.58
CA THR A 393 7.87 19.34 3.33
C THR A 393 7.45 19.52 4.79
N VAL A 394 6.34 18.87 5.17
CA VAL A 394 5.73 18.95 6.51
C VAL A 394 5.91 17.64 7.27
N LYS A 395 6.09 17.76 8.58
CA LYS A 395 6.11 16.62 9.52
C LYS A 395 4.78 16.59 10.31
N PRO A 396 4.26 15.41 10.68
CA PRO A 396 3.10 15.32 11.55
C PRO A 396 3.38 15.94 12.92
N LEU A 397 2.37 16.58 13.52
CA LEU A 397 2.39 16.91 14.94
C LEU A 397 2.17 15.62 15.74
N LEU A 398 3.27 15.10 16.29
CA LEU A 398 3.31 13.85 17.06
C LEU A 398 2.96 14.08 18.54
N ILE A 399 2.57 13.01 19.24
CA ILE A 399 2.25 13.01 20.67
C ILE A 399 3.49 13.41 21.48
N ALA A 400 3.33 14.41 22.35
CA ALA A 400 4.30 14.76 23.39
C ALA A 400 4.41 13.62 24.43
N THR A 401 5.38 12.73 24.25
CA THR A 401 5.49 11.48 25.04
C THR A 401 5.90 11.71 26.50
N ASP A 402 6.54 12.85 26.79
CA ASP A 402 6.92 13.34 28.12
C ASP A 402 5.72 13.50 29.07
N LYS A 403 4.54 13.88 28.54
CA LYS A 403 3.26 13.88 29.28
C LYS A 403 2.94 12.54 29.96
N TYR A 404 3.51 11.43 29.46
CA TYR A 404 3.27 10.07 29.94
C TYR A 404 4.48 9.46 30.64
N ALA A 405 5.55 10.24 30.92
CA ALA A 405 6.81 9.71 31.48
C ALA A 405 6.66 9.01 32.85
N SER A 406 5.60 9.31 33.61
CA SER A 406 5.27 8.66 34.89
C SER A 406 4.57 7.31 34.78
N ASP A 407 4.10 6.91 33.58
CA ASP A 407 3.45 5.61 33.33
C ASP A 407 4.14 4.93 32.15
N ALA A 408 4.99 3.94 32.46
CA ALA A 408 5.78 3.22 31.45
C ALA A 408 4.93 2.52 30.37
N ARG A 409 3.67 2.13 30.68
CA ARG A 409 2.76 1.51 29.71
C ARG A 409 2.23 2.56 28.73
N LYS A 410 1.74 3.70 29.26
CA LYS A 410 1.26 4.82 28.44
C LYS A 410 2.39 5.47 27.62
N LEU A 411 3.60 5.57 28.19
CA LEU A 411 4.81 6.04 27.48
C LEU A 411 5.17 5.13 26.30
N ALA A 412 5.14 3.81 26.48
CA ALA A 412 5.42 2.86 25.41
C ALA A 412 4.38 2.93 24.29
N ILE A 413 3.10 3.00 24.64
CA ILE A 413 2.01 3.13 23.66
C ILE A 413 2.07 4.47 22.91
N ALA A 414 2.31 5.60 23.59
CA ALA A 414 2.45 6.90 22.94
C ALA A 414 3.62 6.94 21.93
N LYS A 415 4.74 6.25 22.24
CA LYS A 415 5.85 6.04 21.29
C LYS A 415 5.44 5.15 20.11
N SER A 416 4.68 4.08 20.37
CA SER A 416 4.19 3.16 19.34
C SER A 416 3.22 3.85 18.36
N ILE A 417 2.30 4.69 18.86
CA ILE A 417 1.39 5.49 18.02
C ILE A 417 2.18 6.49 17.16
N ASN A 418 3.20 7.16 17.73
CA ASN A 418 4.07 8.05 16.96
C ASN A 418 4.85 7.32 15.85
N ALA A 419 5.31 6.10 16.12
CA ALA A 419 5.94 5.24 15.12
C ALA A 419 4.94 4.80 14.02
N TYR A 420 3.72 4.42 14.41
CA TYR A 420 2.63 4.05 13.50
C TYR A 420 2.28 5.21 12.55
N VAL A 421 2.08 6.42 13.07
CA VAL A 421 1.84 7.63 12.24
C VAL A 421 2.98 7.88 11.27
N THR A 422 4.23 7.73 11.73
CA THR A 422 5.42 7.92 10.90
C THR A 422 5.50 6.89 9.77
N ALA A 423 5.27 5.61 10.08
CA ALA A 423 5.34 4.52 9.12
C ALA A 423 4.15 4.51 8.13
N LEU A 424 2.94 4.85 8.59
CA LEU A 424 1.76 5.01 7.74
C LEU A 424 1.95 6.15 6.74
N ASN A 425 2.38 7.33 7.20
CA ASN A 425 2.72 8.46 6.34
C ASN A 425 3.88 8.15 5.39
N GLY A 426 4.87 7.37 5.84
CA GLY A 426 6.00 6.93 5.02
C GLY A 426 5.63 5.88 3.97
N ARG A 427 4.43 5.28 4.03
CA ARG A 427 4.04 4.04 3.32
C ARG A 427 5.09 2.93 3.52
N ASP A 428 5.49 2.73 4.78
CA ASP A 428 6.51 1.78 5.18
C ASP A 428 5.88 0.48 5.71
N THR A 429 5.80 -0.51 4.82
CA THR A 429 5.22 -1.83 5.14
C THR A 429 6.04 -2.60 6.17
N VAL A 430 7.36 -2.38 6.23
CA VAL A 430 8.28 -3.09 7.12
C VAL A 430 8.17 -2.51 8.53
N ALA A 431 8.22 -1.19 8.65
CA ALA A 431 8.04 -0.51 9.93
C ALA A 431 6.62 -0.71 10.50
N LEU A 432 5.56 -0.71 9.66
CA LEU A 432 4.21 -1.03 10.13
C LEU A 432 4.09 -2.47 10.62
N LYS A 433 4.52 -3.48 9.83
CA LYS A 433 4.49 -4.88 10.26
C LYS A 433 5.27 -5.12 11.56
N ALA A 434 6.34 -4.36 11.81
CA ALA A 434 7.10 -4.42 13.05
C ALA A 434 6.36 -3.86 14.29
N LEU A 435 5.27 -3.09 14.13
CA LEU A 435 4.47 -2.53 15.24
C LEU A 435 3.28 -3.43 15.64
N PHE A 436 2.76 -4.24 14.72
CA PHE A 436 1.66 -5.16 14.97
C PHE A 436 2.13 -6.47 15.63
N THR A 437 1.19 -7.26 16.17
CA THR A 437 1.45 -8.64 16.62
C THR A 437 1.65 -9.57 15.42
N LYS A 438 2.41 -10.65 15.60
CA LYS A 438 2.79 -11.58 14.50
C LYS A 438 1.61 -12.22 13.75
N SER A 439 0.44 -12.29 14.37
CA SER A 439 -0.79 -12.89 13.83
C SER A 439 -1.78 -11.88 13.25
N ARG A 440 -1.39 -10.60 13.10
CA ARG A 440 -2.26 -9.53 12.59
C ARG A 440 -1.69 -8.88 11.34
N GLU A 441 -2.60 -8.54 10.43
CA GLU A 441 -2.32 -7.68 9.30
C GLU A 441 -2.29 -6.21 9.71
N VAL A 442 -1.67 -5.37 8.88
CA VAL A 442 -1.58 -3.92 9.12
C VAL A 442 -2.93 -3.28 8.80
N GLN A 443 -3.52 -2.61 9.79
CA GLN A 443 -4.80 -1.91 9.64
C GLN A 443 -4.62 -0.39 9.80
N PRO A 444 -5.32 0.45 9.02
CA PRO A 444 -6.07 0.08 7.81
C PRO A 444 -5.12 -0.30 6.65
N PRO A 445 -5.58 -1.08 5.66
CA PRO A 445 -4.84 -1.31 4.42
C PRO A 445 -4.55 0.01 3.69
N PHE A 446 -3.44 0.10 2.96
CA PHE A 446 -3.05 1.32 2.25
C PHE A 446 -4.06 1.70 1.16
N GLU A 447 -4.66 0.68 0.55
CA GLU A 447 -5.81 0.69 -0.34
C GLU A 447 -6.93 1.62 0.16
N ALA A 448 -7.31 1.48 1.44
CA ALA A 448 -8.39 2.25 2.06
C ALA A 448 -8.02 3.70 2.42
N ILE A 449 -6.75 4.08 2.30
CA ILE A 449 -6.26 5.43 2.64
C ILE A 449 -5.66 6.19 1.44
N GLY A 450 -5.40 5.54 0.31
CA GLY A 450 -4.94 6.19 -0.93
C GLY A 450 -3.71 7.07 -0.72
N GLN A 451 -3.84 8.39 -0.92
CA GLN A 451 -2.76 9.38 -0.65
C GLN A 451 -2.84 10.08 0.71
N ARG A 452 -3.70 9.63 1.64
CA ARG A 452 -3.90 10.26 2.95
C ARG A 452 -2.60 10.40 3.75
N LEU A 453 -2.42 11.59 4.29
CA LEU A 453 -1.34 12.02 5.18
C LEU A 453 -1.95 12.41 6.53
N ILE A 454 -1.51 11.77 7.62
CA ILE A 454 -1.82 12.23 8.99
C ILE A 454 -0.99 13.48 9.26
N THR A 455 -1.64 14.61 9.57
CA THR A 455 -0.97 15.88 9.90
C THR A 455 -0.83 16.10 11.41
N SER A 456 -1.64 15.44 12.22
CA SER A 456 -1.58 15.51 13.68
C SER A 456 -2.17 14.25 14.33
N VAL A 457 -1.68 13.91 15.53
CA VAL A 457 -2.23 12.86 16.38
C VAL A 457 -2.27 13.32 17.85
N LYS A 458 -3.39 13.04 18.53
CA LYS A 458 -3.51 13.13 19.99
C LYS A 458 -4.05 11.82 20.56
N ILE A 459 -3.69 11.52 21.82
CA ILE A 459 -4.38 10.51 22.63
C ILE A 459 -5.42 11.24 23.49
N ASP A 460 -6.66 10.82 23.36
CA ASP A 460 -7.81 11.35 24.08
C ASP A 460 -8.04 10.59 25.40
N SER A 461 -7.97 9.26 25.38
CA SER A 461 -8.10 8.43 26.58
C SER A 461 -7.21 7.18 26.55
N PHE A 462 -7.08 6.54 27.72
CA PHE A 462 -6.52 5.19 27.87
C PHE A 462 -7.49 4.36 28.69
N MET A 463 -7.74 3.12 28.27
CA MET A 463 -8.55 2.14 28.98
C MET A 463 -7.82 0.81 29.09
N ASP A 464 -7.61 0.33 30.31
CA ASP A 464 -7.26 -1.07 30.56
C ASP A 464 -8.41 -1.97 30.06
N ARG A 465 -8.07 -3.07 29.36
CA ARG A 465 -9.01 -4.07 28.84
C ARG A 465 -8.79 -5.42 29.55
N PRO A 466 -9.75 -6.36 29.48
CA PRO A 466 -9.52 -7.74 29.88
C PRO A 466 -8.27 -8.35 29.22
N SER A 467 -7.74 -9.42 29.82
CA SER A 467 -6.45 -10.07 29.49
C SER A 467 -5.19 -9.19 29.58
N GLY A 468 -5.28 -7.97 30.10
CA GLY A 468 -4.12 -7.06 30.28
C GLY A 468 -3.75 -6.26 29.03
N ALA A 469 -4.61 -6.28 28.01
CA ALA A 469 -4.53 -5.36 26.88
C ALA A 469 -4.83 -3.92 27.32
N MET A 470 -4.38 -2.93 26.54
CA MET A 470 -4.72 -1.51 26.76
C MET A 470 -5.20 -0.88 25.45
N LEU A 471 -6.38 -0.27 25.49
CA LEU A 471 -6.94 0.56 24.42
C LEU A 471 -6.45 2.00 24.63
N ALA A 472 -5.96 2.63 23.57
CA ALA A 472 -5.81 4.08 23.48
C ALA A 472 -6.82 4.62 22.47
N GLU A 473 -7.67 5.56 22.91
CA GLU A 473 -8.50 6.34 21.99
C GLU A 473 -7.65 7.51 21.47
N VAL A 474 -7.56 7.63 20.15
CA VAL A 474 -6.77 8.66 19.47
C VAL A 474 -7.61 9.41 18.45
N SER A 475 -7.34 10.70 18.29
CA SER A 475 -7.82 11.46 17.15
C SER A 475 -6.68 11.80 16.21
N PHE A 476 -6.89 11.54 14.93
CA PHE A 476 -6.02 11.99 13.84
C PHE A 476 -6.61 13.22 13.16
N THR A 477 -5.74 14.11 12.68
CA THR A 477 -6.07 15.11 11.64
C THR A 477 -5.44 14.64 10.32
N TYR A 478 -6.14 14.85 9.20
CA TYR A 478 -5.74 14.34 7.89
C TYR A 478 -5.64 15.44 6.83
N LEU A 479 -4.70 15.24 5.90
CA LEU A 479 -4.70 15.80 4.56
C LEU A 479 -4.89 14.68 3.54
N PHE A 480 -5.49 15.01 2.38
CA PHE A 480 -5.65 14.10 1.23
C PHE A 480 -6.40 12.79 1.55
N ASP A 481 -7.28 12.79 2.56
CA ASP A 481 -8.21 11.69 2.82
C ASP A 481 -9.19 11.51 1.63
N PRO A 482 -9.38 10.29 1.10
CA PRO A 482 -10.21 10.06 -0.08
C PRO A 482 -11.71 10.33 0.16
N ASN A 483 -12.16 10.29 1.41
CA ASN A 483 -13.55 10.58 1.81
C ASN A 483 -13.70 12.04 2.30
N ALA A 484 -12.74 12.91 1.96
CA ALA A 484 -12.63 14.31 2.37
C ALA A 484 -12.63 14.56 3.90
N GLN A 485 -12.40 13.53 4.72
CA GLN A 485 -12.41 13.66 6.17
C GLN A 485 -11.16 14.42 6.66
N GLN A 486 -11.36 15.54 7.36
CA GLN A 486 -10.26 16.32 7.93
C GLN A 486 -9.79 15.79 9.28
N GLN A 487 -10.63 15.01 9.98
CA GLN A 487 -10.33 14.41 11.28
C GLN A 487 -10.96 13.02 11.39
N GLY A 488 -10.48 12.19 12.31
CA GLY A 488 -11.14 10.94 12.66
C GLY A 488 -10.64 10.37 13.99
N GLY A 489 -11.57 9.98 14.84
CA GLY A 489 -11.29 9.17 16.03
C GLY A 489 -11.00 7.72 15.67
N ARG A 490 -10.19 7.05 16.49
CA ARG A 490 -9.83 5.63 16.40
C ARG A 490 -9.53 5.05 17.77
N GLY A 491 -9.99 3.83 18.04
CA GLY A 491 -9.37 2.99 19.04
C GLY A 491 -8.16 2.28 18.43
N ILE A 492 -7.08 2.18 19.20
CA ILE A 492 -5.95 1.31 18.89
C ILE A 492 -5.73 0.42 20.12
N VAL A 493 -5.87 -0.90 19.92
CA VAL A 493 -5.71 -1.90 20.98
C VAL A 493 -4.29 -2.40 20.98
N PHE A 494 -3.67 -2.44 22.15
CA PHE A 494 -2.32 -2.93 22.36
C PHE A 494 -2.28 -4.12 23.32
N VAL A 495 -1.41 -5.09 23.02
CA VAL A 495 -1.11 -6.24 23.89
C VAL A 495 0.41 -6.33 24.10
N GLN A 496 0.84 -7.11 25.09
CA GLN A 496 2.26 -7.46 25.23
C GLN A 496 2.62 -8.68 24.38
N GLU A 497 3.61 -8.55 23.51
CA GLU A 497 4.27 -9.66 22.81
C GLU A 497 5.78 -9.56 23.07
N ASN A 498 6.40 -10.61 23.62
CA ASN A 498 7.83 -10.66 23.90
C ASN A 498 8.36 -9.46 24.73
N GLY A 499 7.56 -8.97 25.68
CA GLY A 499 7.90 -7.82 26.55
C GLY A 499 7.69 -6.44 25.92
N ALA A 500 7.26 -6.36 24.66
CA ALA A 500 6.96 -5.10 23.96
C ALA A 500 5.45 -4.91 23.78
N TRP A 501 4.97 -3.67 23.85
CA TRP A 501 3.59 -3.33 23.48
C TRP A 501 3.44 -3.30 21.95
N LYS A 502 2.61 -4.20 21.41
CA LYS A 502 2.28 -4.35 19.99
C LYS A 502 0.84 -3.96 19.72
N ILE A 503 0.57 -3.41 18.54
CA ILE A 503 -0.79 -3.17 18.04
C ILE A 503 -1.42 -4.54 17.74
N SER A 504 -2.56 -4.82 18.37
CA SER A 504 -3.40 -6.00 18.06
C SER A 504 -4.63 -5.65 17.23
N ASP A 505 -5.07 -4.39 17.25
CA ASP A 505 -6.21 -3.90 16.46
C ASP A 505 -6.19 -2.38 16.26
N VAL A 506 -6.88 -1.92 15.20
CA VAL A 506 -7.15 -0.52 14.87
C VAL A 506 -8.58 -0.42 14.31
N ASP A 507 -9.41 0.41 14.93
CA ASP A 507 -10.84 0.59 14.56
C ASP A 507 -11.07 1.42 13.26
#